data_AF-A0AAX3SCE7-F1
#
_entry.id   AF-A0AAX3SCE7-F1
#
_cell.length_a   1.000
_cell.length_b   1.000
_cell.length_c   1.000
_cell.angle_alpha   90.00
_cell.angle_beta   90.00
_cell.angle_gamma   90.00
#
_symmetry.space_group_name_H-M   'P 1'
#
loop_
_entity.id
_entity.type
_entity.pdbx_description
1 polymer ?
#
loop_
_entity_poly.entity_id
_entity_poly.type
_entity_poly.pdbx_seq_one_letter_code
_entity_poly.pdbx_strand_id
1 'polypeptide(L)'
;MFTGLSAFPLTPMNEQGINEQEFIQLVARLAQAQVDSIGVLGSTGSYAYLSVEERARVAKLGVESAAGVPVVVGIGALRTREVLVNAEHAQQAGANGLLLAPVSYQKLTDDDVFNLFSTVSRAISVPLCVYDNPGTTHFTFSDELHGRIAELPQVRSIKIPPVPNNLEDAKARVARRGRR
;
A
#
# COMPACT_ATOMS: atom_id res chain seq x y z
N MET A 1 -6.70 1.77 -13.02
CA MET A 1 -6.30 1.35 -11.65
C MET A 1 -4.79 1.55 -11.54
N PHE A 2 -4.31 2.11 -10.43
CA PHE A 2 -2.93 2.64 -10.24
C PHE A 2 -2.51 3.78 -11.19
N THR A 3 -3.48 4.49 -11.77
CA THR A 3 -3.26 5.64 -12.66
C THR A 3 -4.09 6.81 -12.13
N GLY A 4 -3.63 8.04 -12.37
CA GLY A 4 -4.34 9.24 -11.92
C GLY A 4 -4.14 9.56 -10.43
N LEU A 5 -5.11 10.25 -9.84
CA LEU A 5 -5.08 10.71 -8.45
C LEU A 5 -5.61 9.61 -7.52
N SER A 6 -4.73 9.07 -6.68
CA SER A 6 -5.14 8.21 -5.57
C SER A 6 -5.16 8.99 -4.26
N ALA A 7 -6.32 9.08 -3.62
CA ALA A 7 -6.45 9.72 -2.31
C ALA A 7 -6.20 8.73 -1.17
N PHE A 8 -5.47 9.14 -0.13
CA PHE A 8 -5.14 8.30 1.03
C PHE A 8 -5.74 8.92 2.31
N PRO A 9 -6.94 8.51 2.75
CA PRO A 9 -7.57 9.07 3.94
C PRO A 9 -6.87 8.64 5.24
N LEU A 10 -7.05 9.45 6.28
CA LEU A 10 -6.81 9.04 7.66
C LEU A 10 -7.79 7.92 8.06
N THR A 11 -7.43 7.14 9.09
CA THR A 11 -8.39 6.33 9.84
C THR A 11 -8.60 6.99 11.20
N PRO A 12 -9.72 7.74 11.40
CA PRO A 12 -10.05 8.32 12.69
C PRO A 12 -10.17 7.23 13.76
N MET A 13 -9.47 7.39 14.88
CA MET A 13 -9.42 6.41 15.97
C MET A 13 -9.07 7.09 17.30
N ASN A 14 -9.34 6.40 18.41
CA ASN A 14 -8.90 6.75 19.76
C ASN A 14 -8.57 5.46 20.54
N GLU A 15 -8.31 5.57 21.85
CA GLU A 15 -7.99 4.43 22.72
C GLU A 15 -9.10 3.37 22.82
N GLN A 16 -10.32 3.67 22.36
CA GLN A 16 -11.44 2.73 22.31
C GLN A 16 -11.59 2.04 20.94
N GLY A 17 -10.82 2.46 19.93
CA GLY A 17 -10.80 1.88 18.59
C GLY A 17 -11.13 2.89 17.50
N ILE A 18 -11.52 2.37 16.34
CA ILE A 18 -11.83 3.16 15.14
C ILE A 18 -13.17 3.93 15.27
N ASN A 19 -13.19 5.18 14.83
CA ASN A 19 -14.43 5.92 14.61
C ASN A 19 -14.94 5.64 13.19
N GLU A 20 -15.76 4.60 13.08
CA GLU A 20 -16.27 4.11 11.79
C GLU A 20 -17.08 5.16 11.02
N GLN A 21 -17.93 5.92 11.72
CA GLN A 21 -18.80 6.91 11.07
C GLN A 21 -17.99 8.02 10.40
N GLU A 22 -16.97 8.54 11.08
CA GLU A 22 -16.07 9.55 10.50
C GLU A 22 -15.25 8.98 9.34
N PHE A 23 -14.75 7.75 9.47
CA PHE A 23 -14.03 7.08 8.39
C PHE A 23 -14.91 6.91 7.13
N ILE A 24 -16.14 6.43 7.29
CA ILE A 24 -17.12 6.28 6.20
C ILE A 24 -17.36 7.63 5.51
N GLN A 25 -17.56 8.70 6.28
CA GLN A 25 -17.77 10.05 5.71
C GLN A 25 -16.55 10.54 4.93
N LEU A 26 -15.33 10.28 5.41
CA LEU A 26 -14.11 10.64 4.69
C LEU A 26 -14.02 9.91 3.35
N VAL A 27 -14.24 8.59 3.34
CA VAL A 27 -14.20 7.79 2.11
C VAL A 27 -15.29 8.23 1.13
N ALA A 28 -16.52 8.45 1.61
CA ALA A 28 -17.63 8.90 0.77
C ALA A 28 -17.36 10.28 0.14
N ARG A 29 -16.75 11.21 0.87
CA ARG A 29 -16.33 12.52 0.33
C ARG A 29 -15.27 12.38 -0.77
N LEU A 30 -14.30 11.48 -0.59
CA LEU A 30 -13.30 11.19 -1.63
C LEU A 30 -13.95 10.61 -2.89
N ALA A 31 -14.91 9.71 -2.73
CA ALA A 31 -15.67 9.16 -3.85
C ALA A 31 -16.49 10.23 -4.58
N GLN A 32 -17.16 11.13 -3.83
CA GLN A 32 -17.89 12.28 -4.39
C GLN A 32 -16.97 13.26 -5.14
N ALA A 33 -15.71 13.39 -4.70
CA ALA A 33 -14.69 14.18 -5.40
C ALA A 33 -14.14 13.51 -6.66
N GLN A 34 -14.63 12.30 -7.01
CA GLN A 34 -14.29 11.57 -8.23
C GLN A 34 -12.79 11.32 -8.41
N VAL A 35 -12.10 10.97 -7.32
CA VAL A 35 -10.71 10.51 -7.40
C VAL A 35 -10.61 9.18 -8.17
N ASP A 36 -9.47 8.92 -8.82
CA ASP A 36 -9.29 7.71 -9.64
C ASP A 36 -9.16 6.43 -8.80
N SER A 37 -8.68 6.56 -7.56
CA SER A 37 -8.67 5.48 -6.56
C SER A 37 -8.58 5.98 -5.12
N ILE A 38 -8.94 5.14 -4.17
CA ILE A 38 -8.82 5.40 -2.73
C ILE A 38 -7.87 4.38 -2.11
N GLY A 39 -6.80 4.84 -1.47
CA GLY A 39 -5.82 4.02 -0.77
C GLY A 39 -6.04 4.03 0.73
N VAL A 40 -6.68 2.99 1.27
CA VAL A 40 -6.92 2.85 2.72
C VAL A 40 -5.79 2.06 3.38
N LEU A 41 -5.60 2.24 4.70
CA LEU A 41 -4.56 1.54 5.48
C LEU A 41 -3.13 1.77 4.93
N GLY A 42 -2.87 2.92 4.27
CA GLY A 42 -1.52 3.40 4.01
C GLY A 42 -0.89 4.04 5.26
N SER A 43 0.33 4.59 5.15
CA SER A 43 0.98 5.33 6.25
C SER A 43 0.08 6.43 6.82
N THR A 44 -0.60 7.20 5.95
CA THR A 44 -1.58 8.21 6.34
C THR A 44 -2.78 7.61 7.09
N GLY A 45 -3.19 6.39 6.74
CA GLY A 45 -4.27 5.68 7.43
C GLY A 45 -3.85 5.05 8.76
N SER A 46 -2.62 5.30 9.25
CA SER A 46 -2.14 4.84 10.56
C SER A 46 -2.25 3.34 10.79
N TYR A 47 -2.17 2.52 9.73
CA TYR A 47 -2.41 1.06 9.80
C TYR A 47 -1.51 0.33 10.82
N ALA A 48 -0.33 0.88 11.12
CA ALA A 48 0.63 0.29 12.04
C ALA A 48 0.15 0.29 13.51
N TYR A 49 -0.86 1.10 13.83
CA TYR A 49 -1.44 1.23 15.17
C TYR A 49 -2.75 0.45 15.34
N LEU A 50 -3.21 -0.24 14.29
CA LEU A 50 -4.47 -0.98 14.28
C LEU A 50 -4.21 -2.48 14.44
N SER A 51 -5.07 -3.14 15.20
CA SER A 51 -5.14 -4.60 15.25
C SER A 51 -5.53 -5.20 13.89
N VAL A 52 -5.32 -6.50 13.72
CA VAL A 52 -5.70 -7.21 12.48
C VAL A 52 -7.20 -7.11 12.23
N GLU A 53 -8.00 -7.17 13.30
CA GLU A 53 -9.44 -7.08 13.28
C GLU A 53 -9.91 -5.67 12.89
N GLU A 54 -9.32 -4.62 13.47
CA GLU A 54 -9.61 -3.24 13.09
C GLU A 54 -9.23 -2.95 11.64
N ARG A 55 -8.10 -3.49 11.17
CA ARG A 55 -7.69 -3.37 9.76
C ARG A 55 -8.69 -4.05 8.83
N ALA A 56 -9.13 -5.27 9.17
CA ALA A 56 -10.17 -5.97 8.41
C ALA A 56 -11.46 -5.15 8.36
N ARG A 57 -11.85 -4.54 9.48
CA ARG A 57 -13.03 -3.67 9.56
C ARG A 57 -12.89 -2.42 8.70
N VAL A 58 -11.76 -1.72 8.76
CA VAL A 58 -11.46 -0.53 7.95
C VAL A 58 -11.41 -0.87 6.46
N ALA A 59 -10.83 -2.01 6.07
CA ALA A 59 -10.81 -2.46 4.68
C ALA A 59 -12.24 -2.65 4.15
N LYS A 60 -13.09 -3.34 4.91
CA LYS A 60 -14.51 -3.55 4.57
C LYS A 60 -15.26 -2.24 4.43
N LEU A 61 -15.17 -1.36 5.44
CA LEU A 61 -15.83 -0.04 5.41
C LEU A 61 -15.35 0.82 4.24
N GLY A 62 -14.05 0.76 3.94
CA GLY A 62 -13.45 1.49 2.83
C GLY A 62 -14.03 1.07 1.49
N VAL A 63 -14.15 -0.24 1.24
CA VAL A 63 -14.76 -0.77 0.02
C VAL A 63 -16.25 -0.45 -0.06
N GLU A 64 -17.00 -0.72 1.01
CA GLU A 64 -18.45 -0.49 1.06
C GLU A 64 -18.82 0.99 0.83
N SER A 65 -17.98 1.92 1.30
CA SER A 65 -18.24 3.36 1.24
C SER A 65 -17.69 4.05 -0.01
N ALA A 66 -16.94 3.36 -0.87
CA ALA A 66 -16.24 3.95 -2.00
C ALA A 66 -17.12 4.25 -3.23
N ALA A 67 -18.41 3.88 -3.20
CA ALA A 67 -19.39 4.17 -4.25
C ALA A 67 -18.91 3.85 -5.69
N GLY A 68 -18.19 2.74 -5.84
CA GLY A 68 -17.66 2.27 -7.13
C GLY A 68 -16.26 2.79 -7.50
N VAL A 69 -15.68 3.72 -6.74
CA VAL A 69 -14.28 4.13 -6.90
C VAL A 69 -13.36 2.98 -6.47
N PRO A 70 -12.34 2.60 -7.26
CA PRO A 70 -11.44 1.51 -6.92
C PRO A 70 -10.69 1.72 -5.59
N VAL A 71 -10.70 0.71 -4.73
CA VAL A 71 -10.04 0.74 -3.42
C VAL A 71 -8.77 -0.10 -3.42
N VAL A 72 -7.67 0.50 -2.97
CA VAL A 72 -6.39 -0.15 -2.73
C VAL A 72 -6.16 -0.26 -1.23
N VAL A 73 -5.88 -1.46 -0.71
CA VAL A 73 -5.75 -1.70 0.74
C VAL A 73 -4.30 -1.98 1.14
N GLY A 74 -3.81 -1.28 2.16
CA GLY A 74 -2.50 -1.52 2.76
C GLY A 74 -2.43 -2.79 3.60
N ILE A 75 -1.53 -3.70 3.24
CA ILE A 75 -1.39 -5.04 3.84
C ILE A 75 -0.10 -5.24 4.63
N GLY A 76 0.73 -4.20 4.76
CA GLY A 76 2.01 -4.28 5.47
C GLY A 76 1.88 -4.76 6.93
N ALA A 77 2.83 -5.55 7.39
CA ALA A 77 2.96 -6.03 8.76
C ALA A 77 4.40 -6.50 8.99
N LEU A 78 4.80 -6.71 10.26
CA LEU A 78 6.15 -7.18 10.60
C LEU A 78 6.38 -8.65 10.24
N ARG A 79 5.33 -9.47 10.26
CA ARG A 79 5.41 -10.91 9.97
C ARG A 79 4.73 -11.22 8.65
N THR A 80 5.38 -11.98 7.78
CA THR A 80 4.82 -12.39 6.47
C THR A 80 3.46 -13.07 6.61
N ARG A 81 3.26 -13.91 7.62
CA ARG A 81 1.96 -14.55 7.89
C ARG A 81 0.84 -13.53 8.16
N GLU A 82 1.14 -12.41 8.82
CA GLU A 82 0.16 -11.34 9.09
C GLU A 82 -0.10 -10.52 7.82
N VAL A 83 0.91 -10.32 6.98
CA VAL A 83 0.72 -9.74 5.63
C VAL A 83 -0.26 -10.60 4.82
N LEU A 84 -0.12 -11.92 4.86
CA LEU A 84 -1.03 -12.84 4.16
C LEU A 84 -2.46 -12.79 4.72
N VAL A 85 -2.64 -12.77 6.05
CA VAL A 85 -3.97 -12.60 6.68
C VAL A 85 -4.59 -11.26 6.27
N ASN A 86 -3.83 -10.17 6.30
CA ASN A 86 -4.33 -8.86 5.87
C ASN A 86 -4.69 -8.84 4.38
N ALA A 87 -3.91 -9.51 3.54
CA ALA A 87 -4.21 -9.64 2.11
C ALA A 87 -5.47 -10.46 1.86
N GLU A 88 -5.70 -11.52 2.62
CA GLU A 88 -6.95 -12.29 2.56
C GLU A 88 -8.15 -11.45 2.98
N HIS A 89 -8.09 -10.78 4.14
CA HIS A 89 -9.17 -9.90 4.61
C HIS A 89 -9.48 -8.78 3.62
N ALA A 90 -8.45 -8.17 3.02
CA ALA A 90 -8.62 -7.13 2.00
C ALA A 90 -9.34 -7.67 0.75
N GLN A 91 -8.96 -8.87 0.27
CA GLN A 91 -9.61 -9.50 -0.87
C GLN A 91 -11.06 -9.90 -0.57
N GLN A 92 -11.33 -10.45 0.61
CA GLN A 92 -12.68 -10.77 1.08
C GLN A 92 -13.57 -9.52 1.20
N ALA A 93 -12.98 -8.38 1.58
CA ALA A 93 -13.66 -7.09 1.59
C ALA A 93 -13.98 -6.55 0.19
N GLY A 94 -13.40 -7.12 -0.87
CA GLY A 94 -13.60 -6.66 -2.25
C GLY A 94 -12.59 -5.61 -2.71
N ALA A 95 -11.42 -5.52 -2.07
CA ALA A 95 -10.35 -4.61 -2.50
C ALA A 95 -9.98 -4.86 -3.96
N ASN A 96 -9.83 -3.78 -4.73
CA ASN A 96 -9.47 -3.88 -6.14
C ASN A 96 -7.96 -4.02 -6.36
N GLY A 97 -7.16 -3.65 -5.36
CA GLY A 97 -5.72 -3.87 -5.34
C GLY A 97 -5.15 -3.79 -3.92
N LEU A 98 -3.89 -4.18 -3.77
CA LEU A 98 -3.18 -4.19 -2.49
C LEU A 98 -1.97 -3.27 -2.54
N LEU A 99 -1.55 -2.78 -1.38
CA LEU A 99 -0.35 -1.96 -1.20
C LEU A 99 0.54 -2.59 -0.12
N LEU A 100 1.78 -2.91 -0.46
CA LEU A 100 2.71 -3.58 0.45
C LEU A 100 4.02 -2.82 0.58
N ALA A 101 4.35 -2.43 1.81
CA ALA A 101 5.67 -1.94 2.20
C ALA A 101 6.41 -3.03 3.01
N PRO A 102 7.72 -3.24 2.80
CA PRO A 102 8.50 -4.15 3.62
C PRO A 102 8.82 -3.48 4.97
N VAL A 103 7.94 -3.65 5.96
CA VAL A 103 8.16 -3.15 7.33
C VAL A 103 9.07 -4.10 8.07
N SER A 104 10.04 -3.56 8.81
CA SER A 104 10.94 -4.40 9.58
C SER A 104 11.37 -3.76 10.89
N TYR A 105 11.68 -4.62 11.86
CA TYR A 105 12.40 -4.22 13.07
C TYR A 105 13.91 -4.38 12.86
N GLN A 106 14.32 -5.51 12.27
CA GLN A 106 15.70 -5.75 11.85
C GLN A 106 15.93 -5.24 10.43
N LYS A 107 17.18 -4.91 10.10
CA LYS A 107 17.54 -4.56 8.73
C LYS A 107 17.27 -5.75 7.80
N LEU A 108 16.48 -5.53 6.75
CA LEU A 108 16.22 -6.53 5.72
C LEU A 108 17.28 -6.50 4.62
N THR A 109 17.53 -7.66 4.02
CA THR A 109 18.28 -7.79 2.77
C THR A 109 17.37 -7.71 1.55
N ASP A 110 17.95 -7.54 0.36
CA ASP A 110 17.19 -7.57 -0.90
C ASP A 110 16.47 -8.90 -1.12
N ASP A 111 17.07 -10.02 -0.69
CA ASP A 111 16.45 -11.35 -0.81
C ASP A 111 15.30 -11.55 0.18
N ASP A 112 15.40 -11.01 1.40
CA ASP A 112 14.27 -11.02 2.36
C ASP A 112 13.05 -10.31 1.77
N VAL A 113 13.28 -9.14 1.19
CA VAL A 113 12.22 -8.33 0.57
C VAL A 113 11.68 -9.00 -0.69
N PHE A 114 12.55 -9.51 -1.56
CA PHE A 114 12.10 -10.26 -2.73
C PHE A 114 11.23 -11.47 -2.35
N ASN A 115 11.64 -12.23 -1.34
CA ASN A 115 10.90 -13.40 -0.85
C ASN A 115 9.53 -13.01 -0.27
N LEU A 116 9.43 -11.89 0.45
CA LEU A 116 8.15 -11.34 0.92
C LEU A 116 7.21 -11.06 -0.26
N PHE A 117 7.66 -10.27 -1.25
CA PHE A 117 6.84 -9.93 -2.42
C PHE A 117 6.48 -11.16 -3.26
N SER A 118 7.42 -12.08 -3.45
CA SER A 118 7.20 -13.33 -4.18
C SER A 118 6.20 -14.25 -3.48
N THR A 119 6.23 -14.32 -2.15
CA THR A 119 5.27 -15.10 -1.35
C THR A 119 3.88 -14.49 -1.46
N VAL A 120 3.75 -13.18 -1.26
CA VAL A 120 2.46 -12.47 -1.34
C VAL A 120 1.90 -12.55 -2.75
N SER A 121 2.71 -12.32 -3.79
CA SER A 121 2.28 -12.38 -5.19
C SER A 121 1.72 -13.75 -5.59
N ARG A 122 2.11 -14.84 -4.92
CA ARG A 122 1.57 -16.19 -5.18
C ARG A 122 0.25 -16.46 -4.45
N ALA A 123 -0.03 -15.72 -3.38
CA ALA A 123 -1.18 -15.94 -2.51
C ALA A 123 -2.40 -15.06 -2.84
N ILE A 124 -2.23 -14.06 -3.71
CA ILE A 124 -3.28 -13.07 -4.03
C ILE A 124 -3.79 -13.22 -5.46
N SER A 125 -5.05 -12.88 -5.67
CA SER A 125 -5.71 -12.84 -6.98
C SER A 125 -5.86 -11.43 -7.55
N VAL A 126 -5.64 -10.40 -6.73
CA VAL A 126 -5.75 -8.98 -7.11
C VAL A 126 -4.37 -8.32 -7.32
N PRO A 127 -4.29 -7.23 -8.11
CA PRO A 127 -3.04 -6.50 -8.33
C PRO A 127 -2.39 -5.97 -7.04
N LEU A 128 -1.06 -6.04 -6.99
CA LEU A 128 -0.20 -5.55 -5.92
C LEU A 128 0.59 -4.32 -6.37
N CYS A 129 0.59 -3.29 -5.54
CA CYS A 129 1.46 -2.14 -5.64
C CYS A 129 2.56 -2.22 -4.58
N VAL A 130 3.81 -2.14 -5.03
CA VAL A 130 4.97 -2.01 -4.14
C VAL A 130 4.94 -0.62 -3.53
N TYR A 131 5.08 -0.52 -2.21
CA TYR A 131 5.19 0.75 -1.51
C TYR A 131 6.62 0.98 -1.05
N ASP A 132 7.36 1.74 -1.86
CA ASP A 132 8.70 2.21 -1.56
C ASP A 132 8.59 3.47 -0.68
N ASN A 133 8.83 3.30 0.62
CA ASN A 133 8.71 4.35 1.64
C ASN A 133 9.81 4.23 2.70
N PRO A 134 11.08 4.54 2.35
CA PRO A 134 12.23 4.33 3.22
C PRO A 134 12.16 5.17 4.49
N GLY A 135 11.43 6.29 4.48
CA GLY A 135 11.23 7.12 5.68
C GLY A 135 10.42 6.43 6.78
N THR A 136 9.55 5.49 6.42
CA THR A 136 8.76 4.71 7.39
C THR A 136 9.32 3.29 7.58
N THR A 137 9.78 2.64 6.51
CA THR A 137 10.23 1.24 6.58
C THR A 137 11.69 1.08 6.95
N HIS A 138 12.50 2.13 6.81
CA HIS A 138 13.97 2.06 6.89
C HIS A 138 14.61 1.08 5.90
N PHE A 139 13.86 0.64 4.89
CA PHE A 139 14.34 -0.18 3.80
C PHE A 139 14.42 0.65 2.52
N THR A 140 15.58 0.65 1.86
CA THR A 140 15.80 1.35 0.59
C THR A 140 15.90 0.33 -0.52
N PHE A 141 14.98 0.41 -1.48
CA PHE A 141 14.99 -0.46 -2.65
C PHE A 141 16.12 -0.08 -3.63
N SER A 142 16.85 -1.09 -4.09
CA SER A 142 17.73 -0.96 -5.26
C SER A 142 16.92 -0.97 -6.56
N ASP A 143 17.43 -0.36 -7.63
CA ASP A 143 16.78 -0.45 -8.95
C ASP A 143 16.77 -1.89 -9.49
N GLU A 144 17.78 -2.69 -9.13
CA GLU A 144 17.83 -4.13 -9.44
C GLU A 144 16.70 -4.89 -8.76
N LEU A 145 16.51 -4.69 -7.45
CA LEU A 145 15.43 -5.31 -6.70
C LEU A 145 14.05 -4.87 -7.21
N HIS A 146 13.86 -3.59 -7.54
CA HIS A 146 12.64 -3.12 -8.19
C HIS A 146 12.37 -3.87 -9.49
N GLY A 147 13.40 -4.06 -10.33
CA GLY A 147 13.30 -4.83 -11.57
C GLY A 147 12.86 -6.27 -11.32
N ARG A 148 13.53 -6.97 -10.40
CA ARG A 148 13.18 -8.35 -10.02
C ARG A 148 11.74 -8.47 -9.50
N ILE A 149 11.31 -7.55 -8.64
CA ILE A 149 9.95 -7.56 -8.07
C ILE A 149 8.89 -7.24 -9.14
N ALA A 150 9.19 -6.35 -10.09
CA ALA A 150 8.26 -5.98 -11.16
C ALA A 150 7.94 -7.13 -12.13
N GLU A 151 8.79 -8.17 -12.19
CA GLU A 151 8.54 -9.39 -12.98
C GLU A 151 7.53 -10.34 -12.32
N LEU A 152 7.16 -10.11 -11.05
CA LEU A 152 6.20 -10.97 -10.34
C LEU A 152 4.78 -10.77 -10.90
N PRO A 153 3.98 -11.84 -11.14
CA PRO A 153 2.72 -11.77 -11.90
C PRO A 153 1.68 -10.77 -11.37
N GLN A 154 1.61 -10.61 -10.04
CA GLN A 154 0.65 -9.72 -9.40
C GLN A 154 1.19 -8.31 -9.16
N VAL A 155 2.49 -8.06 -9.31
CA VAL A 155 3.05 -6.71 -9.14
C VAL A 155 2.72 -5.88 -10.38
N ARG A 156 1.87 -4.86 -10.21
CA ARG A 156 1.38 -4.02 -11.32
C ARG A 156 1.72 -2.54 -11.19
N SER A 157 2.28 -2.12 -10.06
CA SER A 157 2.71 -0.74 -9.84
C SER A 157 3.75 -0.63 -8.72
N ILE A 158 4.48 0.47 -8.70
CA ILE A 158 5.41 0.85 -7.64
C ILE A 158 5.10 2.30 -7.23
N LYS A 159 4.60 2.49 -6.01
CA LYS A 159 4.46 3.80 -5.36
C LYS A 159 5.82 4.20 -4.78
N ILE A 160 6.49 5.11 -5.47
CA ILE A 160 7.82 5.61 -5.10
C ILE A 160 7.76 6.84 -4.19
N PRO A 161 8.83 7.14 -3.44
CA PRO A 161 8.95 8.38 -2.68
C PRO A 161 8.92 9.60 -3.60
N PRO A 162 8.59 10.78 -3.06
CA PRO A 162 8.65 12.05 -3.79
C PRO A 162 9.97 12.21 -4.56
N VAL A 163 9.89 12.87 -5.71
CA VAL A 163 11.09 13.26 -6.45
C VAL A 163 11.80 14.34 -5.63
N PRO A 164 13.14 14.31 -5.49
CA PRO A 164 13.87 15.37 -4.81
C PRO A 164 13.51 16.75 -5.38
N ASN A 165 13.39 17.75 -4.51
CA ASN A 165 13.14 19.14 -4.93
C ASN A 165 14.32 19.75 -5.71
N ASN A 166 15.48 19.10 -5.70
CA ASN A 166 16.64 19.45 -6.51
C ASN A 166 16.53 18.82 -7.90
N LEU A 167 16.53 19.68 -8.92
CA LEU A 167 16.42 19.29 -10.33
C LEU A 167 17.56 18.35 -10.79
N GLU A 168 18.77 18.51 -10.25
CA GLU A 168 19.91 17.66 -10.62
C GLU A 168 19.78 16.25 -10.05
N ASP A 169 19.33 16.12 -8.80
CA ASP A 169 19.04 14.81 -8.19
C ASP A 169 17.85 14.12 -8.88
N ALA A 170 16.85 14.89 -9.30
CA ALA A 170 15.73 14.40 -10.10
C ALA A 170 16.18 13.84 -11.46
N LYS A 171 17.01 14.60 -12.20
CA LYS A 171 17.59 14.17 -13.49
C LYS A 171 18.46 12.92 -13.31
N ALA A 172 19.32 12.89 -12.29
CA ALA A 172 20.17 11.73 -12.01
C ALA A 172 19.36 10.47 -11.66
N ARG A 173 18.21 10.61 -11.00
CA ARG A 173 17.28 9.51 -10.73
C ARG A 173 16.59 9.01 -12.01
N VAL A 174 16.12 9.90 -12.89
CA VAL A 174 15.51 9.52 -14.18
C VAL A 174 16.53 8.83 -15.09
N ALA A 175 17.74 9.37 -15.20
CA ALA A 175 18.80 8.81 -16.04
C ALA A 175 19.23 7.39 -15.63
N ARG A 176 19.14 7.05 -14.34
CA ARG A 176 19.38 5.68 -13.85
C ARG A 176 18.26 4.71 -14.26
N ARG A 177 17.02 5.18 -14.32
CA ARG A 177 15.83 4.35 -14.60
C ARG A 177 15.51 4.20 -16.09
N GLY A 178 15.92 5.14 -16.95
CA GLY A 178 15.65 5.14 -18.40
C GLY A 178 16.68 4.39 -19.27
N ARG A 179 17.67 3.70 -18.68
CA ARG A 179 18.71 2.93 -19.40
C ARG A 179 18.40 1.44 -19.51
N ARG A 180 17.12 1.09 -19.67
CA ARG A 180 16.69 -0.28 -20.02
C ARG A 180 15.74 -0.20 -21.20
#